data_AF-A0A0F9TG10-F1
#
_entry.id   AF-A0A0F9TG10-F1
#
_cell.length_a   1.000
_cell.length_b   1.000
_cell.length_c   1.000
_cell.angle_alpha   90.00
_cell.angle_beta   90.00
_cell.angle_gamma   90.00
#
_symmetry.space_group_name_H-M   'P 1'
#
loop_
_entity.id
_entity.type
_entity.pdbx_description
1 polymer ?
#
loop_
_entity_poly.entity_id
_entity_poly.type
_entity_poly.pdbx_seq_one_letter_code
_entity_poly.pdbx_strand_id
1 'polypeptide(L)'
;MATGFNKIALPSGGIGTFEIQILNGTSTPANAIAGANNKKIYAVDIDARDNPTEDVYQKFWDAASATPGTDDEYMGLLGKAGRVTSYLFPRGKNFATDISTATTKEAIGNASATSPTGTVKVYLILG
;
A
#
# COMPACT_ATOMS: atom_id res chain seq x y z
N MET A 1 23.19 -16.10 2.45
CA MET A 1 22.82 -14.67 2.32
C MET A 1 21.77 -14.38 3.37
N ALA A 2 22.07 -13.53 4.35
CA ALA A 2 21.14 -13.20 5.42
C ALA A 2 20.06 -12.24 4.89
N THR A 3 18.84 -12.72 4.68
CA THR A 3 17.65 -11.90 4.44
C THR A 3 17.13 -11.40 5.79
N GLY A 4 17.84 -10.44 6.37
CA GLY A 4 17.38 -9.73 7.57
C GLY A 4 16.47 -8.57 7.16
N PHE A 5 15.19 -8.66 7.50
CA PHE A 5 14.21 -7.62 7.22
C PHE A 5 14.31 -6.49 8.26
N ASN A 6 14.71 -5.30 7.83
CA ASN A 6 14.69 -4.14 8.71
C ASN A 6 13.26 -3.61 8.82
N LYS A 7 12.53 -4.08 9.84
CA LYS A 7 11.38 -3.36 10.38
C LYS A 7 11.89 -2.01 10.89
N ILE A 8 11.65 -0.93 10.15
CA ILE A 8 11.92 0.43 10.65
C ILE A 8 10.88 0.70 11.75
N ALA A 9 11.26 0.46 13.00
CA ALA A 9 10.45 0.83 14.15
C ALA A 9 10.43 2.35 14.27
N LEU A 10 9.24 2.95 14.17
CA LEU A 10 9.11 4.38 14.43
C LEU A 10 9.14 4.68 15.94
N PRO A 11 9.72 5.82 16.34
CA PRO A 11 9.44 6.41 17.65
C PRO A 11 7.95 6.72 17.76
N SER A 12 7.35 6.44 18.90
CA SER A 12 5.98 6.88 19.21
C SER A 12 5.90 8.40 19.16
N GLY A 13 5.17 8.96 18.18
CA GLY A 13 4.81 10.38 18.13
C GLY A 13 5.52 11.27 17.10
N GLY A 14 6.26 10.72 16.12
CA GLY A 14 6.91 11.52 15.05
C GLY A 14 6.33 11.24 13.65
N ILE A 15 6.34 12.28 12.79
CA ILE A 15 6.20 12.13 11.33
C ILE A 15 7.26 11.14 10.87
N GLY A 16 6.86 10.07 10.20
CA GLY A 16 7.78 9.04 9.75
C GLY A 16 7.46 8.57 8.34
N THR A 17 8.50 8.40 7.53
CA THR A 17 8.39 7.72 6.24
C THR A 17 8.33 6.23 6.50
N PHE A 18 7.27 5.57 6.05
CA PHE A 18 7.11 4.13 6.06
C PHE A 18 7.32 3.60 4.64
N GLU A 19 8.33 2.75 4.46
CA GLU A 19 8.48 2.01 3.21
C GLU A 19 7.71 0.69 3.31
N ILE A 20 6.79 0.47 2.37
CA ILE A 20 6.18 -0.83 2.11
C ILE A 20 6.78 -1.38 0.82
N GLN A 21 7.78 -2.25 0.95
CA GLN A 21 8.35 -2.93 -0.20
C GLN A 21 7.55 -4.20 -0.51
N ILE A 22 6.87 -4.25 -1.65
CA ILE A 22 6.14 -5.44 -2.12
C ILE A 22 7.01 -6.15 -3.17
N LEU A 23 7.50 -7.34 -2.83
CA LEU A 23 8.36 -8.14 -3.68
C LEU A 23 7.52 -9.07 -4.57
N ASN A 24 7.97 -9.20 -5.81
CA ASN A 24 7.46 -10.10 -6.85
C ASN A 24 6.83 -11.40 -6.29
N GLY A 25 5.59 -11.69 -6.69
CA GLY A 25 4.90 -12.96 -6.36
C GLY A 25 4.31 -13.05 -4.94
N THR A 26 4.37 -11.99 -4.13
CA THR A 26 3.70 -11.92 -2.83
C THR A 26 2.73 -10.74 -2.76
N SER A 27 1.47 -10.97 -3.12
CA SER A 27 0.38 -10.09 -2.70
C SER A 27 -0.81 -10.91 -2.23
N THR A 28 -0.80 -11.33 -0.96
CA THR A 28 -1.98 -11.71 -0.15
C THR A 28 -1.49 -12.28 1.19
N PRO A 29 -2.06 -11.89 2.36
CA PRO A 29 -3.20 -11.01 2.58
C PRO A 29 -2.79 -9.55 2.77
N ALA A 30 -3.79 -8.67 2.98
CA ALA A 30 -3.55 -7.28 3.32
C ALA A 30 -2.68 -7.20 4.57
N ASN A 31 -1.39 -6.89 4.41
CA ASN A 31 -0.50 -6.80 5.55
C ASN A 31 -0.88 -5.53 6.31
N ALA A 32 -1.36 -5.70 7.55
CA ALA A 32 -1.59 -4.60 8.45
C ALA A 32 -0.30 -3.78 8.58
N ILE A 33 -0.39 -2.47 8.41
CA ILE A 33 0.71 -1.58 8.74
C ILE A 33 0.75 -1.51 10.27
N ALA A 34 1.61 -2.33 10.87
CA ALA A 34 1.73 -2.43 12.32
C ALA A 34 2.00 -1.05 12.95
N GLY A 35 1.11 -0.60 13.84
CA GLY A 35 1.21 0.71 14.49
C GLY A 35 0.69 1.89 13.65
N ALA A 36 -0.15 1.63 12.63
CA ALA A 36 -0.88 2.66 11.90
C ALA A 36 -2.25 3.04 12.51
N ASN A 37 -2.68 2.38 13.59
CA ASN A 37 -3.84 2.79 14.37
C ASN A 37 -3.78 4.30 14.67
N ASN A 38 -4.81 5.04 14.25
CA ASN A 38 -4.93 6.50 14.37
C ASN A 38 -3.88 7.36 13.62
N LYS A 39 -3.14 6.80 12.66
CA LYS A 39 -2.22 7.59 11.82
C LYS A 39 -2.91 8.13 10.58
N LYS A 40 -2.40 9.26 10.09
CA LYS A 40 -2.85 9.85 8.83
C LYS A 40 -1.86 9.54 7.72
N ILE A 41 -2.36 9.11 6.56
CA ILE A 41 -1.53 9.02 5.35
C ILE A 41 -1.46 10.40 4.70
N TYR A 42 -0.28 10.99 4.62
CA TYR A 42 -0.04 12.29 3.97
C TYR A 42 0.44 12.16 2.54
N ALA A 43 1.16 11.09 2.20
CA ALA A 43 1.55 10.84 0.82
C ALA A 43 1.69 9.34 0.53
N VAL A 44 1.53 8.99 -0.74
CA VAL A 44 1.74 7.65 -1.28
C VAL A 44 2.48 7.76 -2.60
N ASP A 45 3.65 7.13 -2.70
CA ASP A 45 4.32 6.92 -3.98
C ASP A 45 4.19 5.47 -4.40
N ILE A 46 3.78 5.22 -5.63
CA ILE A 46 3.66 3.90 -6.24
C ILE A 46 4.68 3.82 -7.38
N ASP A 47 5.73 3.03 -7.19
CA ASP A 47 6.75 2.76 -8.21
C ASP A 47 6.40 1.49 -8.98
N ALA A 48 5.79 1.68 -10.15
CA ALA A 48 5.39 0.63 -11.08
C ALA A 48 6.32 0.57 -12.31
N ARG A 49 7.56 1.06 -12.22
CA ARG A 49 8.51 1.07 -13.35
C ARG A 49 8.83 -0.34 -13.87
N ASP A 50 8.79 -1.35 -13.01
CA ASP A 50 9.00 -2.75 -13.39
C ASP A 50 7.71 -3.40 -13.97
N ASN A 51 6.61 -2.65 -14.12
CA ASN A 51 5.34 -3.10 -14.69
C ASN A 51 4.94 -2.23 -15.90
N PRO A 52 5.62 -2.33 -17.06
CA PRO A 52 5.43 -1.40 -18.18
C PRO A 52 4.14 -1.60 -18.99
N THR A 53 3.47 -2.74 -18.85
CA THR A 53 2.29 -3.12 -19.68
C THR A 53 0.98 -3.17 -18.90
N GLU A 54 1.00 -2.90 -17.60
CA GLU A 54 -0.20 -2.96 -16.76
C GLU A 54 -0.20 -1.86 -15.71
N ASP A 55 -1.39 -1.29 -15.51
CA ASP A 55 -1.64 -0.39 -14.40
C ASP A 55 -1.79 -1.22 -13.12
N VAL A 56 -1.34 -0.66 -12.00
CA VAL A 56 -1.45 -1.27 -10.67
C VAL A 56 -2.28 -0.39 -9.76
N TYR A 57 -2.91 -0.99 -8.76
CA TYR A 57 -3.84 -0.34 -7.85
C TYR A 57 -3.41 -0.65 -6.44
N GLN A 58 -3.03 0.39 -5.70
CA GLN A 58 -2.79 0.31 -4.28
C GLN A 58 -4.12 0.52 -3.55
N LYS A 59 -4.62 -0.54 -2.92
CA LYS A 59 -5.87 -0.58 -2.15
C LYS A 59 -5.57 -0.48 -0.66
N PHE A 60 -6.45 0.21 0.07
CA PHE A 60 -6.39 0.41 1.51
C PHE A 60 -7.75 0.07 2.13
N TRP A 61 -7.72 -0.63 3.25
CA TRP A 61 -8.90 -0.92 4.09
C TRP A 61 -8.72 -0.32 5.47
N ASP A 62 -9.83 0.13 6.04
CA ASP A 62 -9.95 0.56 7.43
C ASP A 62 -10.26 -0.66 8.31
N ALA A 63 -9.31 -1.59 8.35
CA ALA A 63 -9.40 -2.83 9.10
C ALA A 63 -7.98 -3.42 9.32
N ALA A 64 -7.82 -4.15 10.43
CA ALA A 64 -6.58 -4.86 10.75
C ALA A 64 -6.26 -6.00 9.76
N SER A 65 -7.28 -6.52 9.09
CA SER A 65 -7.15 -7.52 8.03
C SER A 65 -8.28 -7.33 7.04
N ALA A 66 -7.96 -7.44 5.76
CA ALA A 66 -8.93 -7.41 4.67
C ALA A 66 -8.52 -8.40 3.59
N THR A 67 -9.53 -8.89 2.88
CA THR A 67 -9.43 -9.82 1.76
C THR A 67 -9.69 -9.04 0.47
N PRO A 68 -8.63 -8.76 -0.33
CA PRO A 68 -8.81 -8.06 -1.59
C PRO A 68 -9.80 -8.81 -2.50
N GLY A 69 -10.67 -8.06 -3.18
CA GLY A 69 -11.71 -8.64 -4.06
C GLY A 69 -12.94 -9.20 -3.35
N THR A 70 -12.96 -9.20 -2.01
CA THR A 70 -14.14 -9.58 -1.21
C THR A 70 -14.60 -8.44 -0.33
N ASP A 71 -13.67 -7.83 0.40
CA ASP A 71 -13.98 -6.72 1.30
C ASP A 71 -13.90 -5.38 0.55
N ASP A 72 -14.86 -4.50 0.81
CA ASP A 72 -14.91 -3.15 0.22
C ASP A 72 -13.71 -2.31 0.66
N GLU A 73 -12.90 -1.84 -0.30
CA GLU A 73 -11.81 -0.94 0.01
C GLU A 73 -12.29 0.44 0.48
N TYR A 74 -11.55 1.03 1.42
CA TYR A 74 -11.77 2.39 1.87
C TYR A 74 -11.21 3.42 0.87
N MET A 75 -10.08 3.10 0.25
CA MET A 75 -9.41 3.96 -0.73
C MET A 75 -8.60 3.11 -1.72
N GLY A 76 -8.61 3.51 -2.98
CA GLY A 76 -7.71 2.95 -4.00
C GLY A 76 -6.98 4.05 -4.75
N LEU A 77 -5.71 3.80 -5.08
CA LEU A 77 -4.82 4.71 -5.80
C LEU A 77 -4.21 3.98 -7.01
N LEU A 78 -4.14 4.67 -8.14
CA LEU A 78 -3.70 4.11 -9.43
C LEU A 78 -2.21 4.40 -9.67
N GLY A 79 -1.37 3.36 -9.66
CA GLY A 79 -0.02 3.41 -10.20
C GLY A 79 -0.05 3.18 -11.71
N LYS A 80 0.36 4.17 -12.50
CA LYS A 80 0.42 4.01 -13.96
C LYS A 80 1.57 3.12 -14.40
N ALA A 81 1.29 2.27 -15.39
CA ALA A 81 2.25 1.35 -16.00
C ALA A 81 3.59 2.03 -16.34
N GLY A 82 4.69 1.43 -15.90
CA GLY A 82 6.06 1.86 -16.24
C GLY A 82 6.49 3.18 -15.59
N ARG A 83 5.80 3.67 -14.55
CA ARG A 83 6.04 5.00 -13.96
C ARG A 83 5.99 4.98 -12.43
N VAL A 84 6.54 6.03 -11.83
CA VAL A 84 6.27 6.39 -10.44
C VAL A 84 5.08 7.32 -10.41
N THR A 85 4.07 7.01 -9.58
CA THR A 85 2.88 7.84 -9.39
C THR A 85 2.81 8.30 -7.93
N SER A 86 2.74 9.62 -7.73
CA SER A 86 2.74 10.24 -6.41
C SER A 86 1.37 10.84 -6.08
N TYR A 87 0.91 10.55 -4.88
CA TYR A 87 -0.32 11.09 -4.31
C TYR A 87 -0.01 11.87 -3.05
N LEU A 88 -0.47 13.12 -2.98
CA LEU A 88 -0.35 13.98 -1.81
C LEU A 88 -1.73 14.25 -1.21
N PHE A 89 -1.83 14.10 0.11
CA PHE A 89 -3.01 14.39 0.90
C PHE A 89 -2.67 15.51 1.90
N PRO A 90 -2.86 16.79 1.54
CA PRO A 90 -2.41 17.91 2.36
C PRO A 90 -2.99 17.96 3.78
N ARG A 91 -4.14 17.33 4.01
CA ARG A 91 -4.80 17.24 5.33
C ARG A 91 -4.69 15.85 5.96
N GLY A 92 -3.96 14.95 5.32
CA GLY A 92 -3.92 13.52 5.64
C GLY A 92 -5.20 12.78 5.26
N LYS A 93 -5.09 11.47 5.06
CA LYS A 93 -6.21 10.53 5.02
C LYS A 93 -6.27 9.76 6.32
N ASN A 94 -7.42 9.83 6.98
CA ASN A 94 -7.66 9.18 8.26
C ASN A 94 -8.27 7.80 8.03
N PHE A 95 -7.88 6.85 8.86
CA PHE A 95 -8.51 5.54 9.02
C PHE A 95 -8.95 5.45 10.48
N ALA A 96 -10.14 4.94 10.74
CA ALA A 96 -10.76 4.92 12.07
C ALA A 96 -10.16 3.82 12.97
N THR A 97 -9.60 2.78 12.37
CA THR A 97 -9.03 1.62 13.05
C THR A 97 -7.60 1.39 12.56
N ASP A 98 -7.29 0.16 12.15
CA ASP A 98 -6.03 -0.26 11.56
C ASP A 98 -6.05 -0.06 10.03
N ILE A 99 -4.87 0.01 9.44
CA ILE A 99 -4.70 0.12 7.99
C ILE A 99 -4.14 -1.19 7.46
N SER A 100 -4.90 -1.89 6.64
CA SER A 100 -4.39 -3.01 5.85
C SER A 100 -4.37 -2.63 4.37
N THR A 101 -3.42 -3.17 3.62
CA THR A 101 -3.13 -2.70 2.27
C THR A 101 -2.75 -3.83 1.32
N ALA A 102 -3.06 -3.68 0.04
CA ALA A 102 -2.67 -4.62 -0.99
C ALA A 102 -2.48 -3.91 -2.32
N THR A 103 -1.56 -4.41 -3.14
CA THR A 103 -1.41 -3.97 -4.53
C THR A 103 -1.96 -5.04 -5.46
N THR A 104 -2.84 -4.64 -6.38
CA THR A 104 -3.41 -5.51 -7.42
C THR A 104 -3.18 -4.92 -8.79
N LYS A 105 -3.20 -5.71 -9.86
CA LYS A 105 -3.34 -5.18 -11.24
C LYS A 105 -4.80 -4.99 -11.66
N GLU A 106 -5.72 -5.49 -10.85
CA GLU A 106 -7.15 -5.31 -11.05
C GLU A 106 -7.61 -3.95 -10.55
N ALA A 107 -8.60 -3.38 -11.25
CA ALA A 107 -9.19 -2.11 -10.90
C ALA A 107 -9.82 -2.09 -9.49
N ILE A 108 -9.98 -0.87 -8.97
CA ILE A 108 -10.76 -0.57 -7.76
C ILE A 108 -12.20 -1.07 -7.97
N GLY A 109 -12.77 -1.71 -6.95
CA GLY A 109 -14.12 -2.29 -6.97
C GLY A 109 -14.24 -3.63 -7.71
N ASN A 110 -13.16 -4.16 -8.29
CA ASN A 110 -13.20 -5.48 -8.91
C ASN A 110 -13.17 -6.58 -7.84
N ALA A 111 -14.07 -7.57 -7.95
CA ALA A 111 -14.18 -8.73 -7.07
C ALA A 111 -13.02 -9.75 -7.20
N SER A 112 -11.95 -9.39 -7.94
CA SER A 112 -10.76 -10.21 -8.14
C SER A 112 -9.51 -9.54 -7.57
N ALA A 113 -8.59 -10.35 -7.05
CA ALA A 113 -7.36 -9.94 -6.39
C ALA A 113 -6.11 -10.47 -7.10
N THR A 114 -5.93 -10.09 -8.36
CA THR A 114 -4.75 -10.52 -9.11
C THR A 114 -3.53 -9.66 -8.76
N SER A 115 -2.42 -10.33 -8.43
CA SER A 115 -1.11 -9.68 -8.21
C SER A 115 -0.57 -9.01 -9.48
N PRO A 116 0.19 -7.90 -9.33
CA PRO A 116 1.07 -7.41 -10.39
C PRO A 116 2.08 -8.47 -10.84
N THR A 117 2.46 -8.39 -12.11
CA THR A 117 3.40 -9.31 -12.79
C THR A 117 4.86 -8.98 -12.48
N GLY A 118 5.17 -7.71 -12.24
CA GLY A 118 6.47 -7.20 -11.84
C GLY A 118 6.49 -6.64 -10.41
N THR A 119 7.66 -6.25 -9.93
CA THR A 119 7.83 -5.66 -8.60
C THR A 119 7.15 -4.28 -8.54
N VAL A 120 6.43 -3.99 -7.45
CA VAL A 120 5.88 -2.66 -7.18
C VAL A 120 6.37 -2.20 -5.82
N LYS A 121 6.96 -1.00 -5.73
CA LYS A 121 7.35 -0.42 -4.44
C LYS A 121 6.36 0.66 -4.04
N VAL A 122 5.92 0.65 -2.78
CA VAL A 122 4.95 1.63 -2.27
C VAL A 122 5.53 2.34 -1.06
N TYR A 123 5.65 3.66 -1.15
CA TYR A 123 6.17 4.49 -0.06
C TYR A 123 5.00 5.26 0.55
N LEU A 124 4.82 5.16 1.86
CA LEU A 124 3.78 5.87 2.60
C LEU A 124 4.40 6.88 3.54
N ILE A 125 3.89 8.10 3.56
CA ILE A 125 4.24 9.08 4.59
C ILE A 125 3.11 9.10 5.61
N LEU A 126 3.40 8.70 6.84
CA LEU A 126 2.42 8.69 7.94
C LEU A 126 2.76 9.77 8.98
N GLY A 127 1.73 10.33 9.60
CA GLY A 127 1.87 11.21 10.76
C GLY A 127 0.65 11.21 11.64
#